data_AF-A0A820AQF5-F1
#
_entry.id   AF-A0A820AQF5-F1
#
_cell.length_a   1.000
_cell.length_b   1.000
_cell.length_c   1.000
_cell.angle_alpha   90.00
_cell.angle_beta   90.00
_cell.angle_gamma   90.00
#
_symmetry.space_group_name_H-M   'P 1'
#
loop_
_entity.id
_entity.type
_entity.pdbx_description
1 polymer ?
#
loop_
_entity_poly.entity_id
_entity_poly.type
_entity_poly.pdbx_seq_one_letter_code
_entity_poly.pdbx_strand_id
1 'polypeptide(L)'
;MASSHISNEIPVDLQSGIDAVKWLEDSKKPSNPSNVHLSIDTKGFYLICRDQNTNEIECFDIALIHDVRTGSQNLLPRGAEQCRKVNIGTLGDPLLSKWLTINYGDTFVPSPYLRTIHFSCKSR
;
A
#
# COMPACT_ATOMS: atom_id res chain seq x y z
N MET A 1 28.98 -23.30 3.09
CA MET A 1 27.95 -22.40 2.52
C MET A 1 26.61 -22.84 3.08
N ALA A 2 25.96 -22.04 3.92
CA ALA A 2 24.64 -22.37 4.44
C ALA A 2 23.61 -22.08 3.35
N SER A 3 22.90 -23.12 2.90
CA SER A 3 21.74 -22.99 2.04
C SER A 3 20.64 -22.29 2.85
N SER A 4 20.36 -21.02 2.57
CA SER A 4 19.21 -20.32 3.14
C SER A 4 17.95 -21.01 2.63
N HIS A 5 17.33 -21.83 3.49
CA HIS A 5 15.99 -22.35 3.24
C HIS A 5 15.03 -21.16 3.10
N ILE A 6 14.56 -20.91 1.88
CA ILE A 6 13.43 -20.01 1.65
C ILE A 6 12.20 -20.80 2.08
N SER A 7 11.67 -20.50 3.26
CA SER A 7 10.36 -21.01 3.68
C SER A 7 9.28 -20.34 2.85
N ASN A 8 8.45 -21.12 2.17
CA ASN A 8 7.30 -20.61 1.40
C ASN A 8 6.11 -20.21 2.28
N GLU A 9 6.31 -20.13 3.60
CA GLU A 9 5.26 -19.77 4.55
C GLU A 9 5.22 -18.25 4.72
N ILE A 10 4.02 -17.68 4.60
CA ILE A 10 3.80 -16.25 4.78
C ILE A 10 3.90 -15.94 6.29
N PRO A 11 4.71 -14.96 6.71
CA PRO A 11 4.78 -14.55 8.11
C PRO A 11 3.41 -14.22 8.69
N VAL A 12 3.16 -14.65 9.93
CA VAL A 12 1.88 -14.42 10.63
C VAL A 12 1.53 -12.93 10.70
N ASP A 13 2.52 -12.06 10.84
CA ASP A 13 2.30 -10.61 10.88
C ASP A 13 1.75 -10.04 9.56
N LEU A 14 2.11 -10.62 8.41
CA LEU A 14 1.55 -10.21 7.12
C LEU A 14 0.13 -10.74 6.94
N GLN A 15 -0.17 -11.91 7.51
CA GLN A 15 -1.52 -12.49 7.51
C GLN A 15 -2.47 -11.75 8.46
N SER A 16 -1.98 -11.37 9.65
CA SER A 16 -2.74 -10.58 10.63
C SER A 16 -3.00 -9.17 10.16
N GLY A 17 -2.17 -8.68 9.24
CA GLY A 17 -2.33 -7.42 8.57
C GLY A 17 -1.94 -6.19 9.39
N ILE A 18 -2.26 -5.02 8.81
CA ILE A 18 -1.99 -3.70 9.37
C ILE A 18 -3.05 -2.72 8.90
N ASP A 19 -3.43 -1.79 9.78
CA ASP A 19 -4.30 -0.69 9.42
C ASP A 19 -3.52 0.39 8.67
N ALA A 20 -4.11 0.89 7.58
CA ALA A 20 -3.50 1.91 6.74
C ALA A 20 -4.53 2.91 6.22
N VAL A 21 -4.03 4.01 5.67
CA VAL A 21 -4.82 4.96 4.87
C VAL A 21 -4.46 4.73 3.40
N LYS A 22 -5.45 4.45 2.55
CA LYS A 22 -5.30 4.23 1.10
C LYS A 22 -5.66 5.50 0.33
N TRP A 23 -4.92 5.83 -0.72
CA TRP A 23 -5.33 6.81 -1.73
C TRP A 23 -4.78 6.47 -3.12
N LEU A 24 -5.48 6.96 -4.16
CA LEU A 24 -5.09 6.84 -5.56
C LEU A 24 -4.52 8.17 -6.06
N GLU A 25 -3.48 8.08 -6.87
CA GLU A 25 -2.99 9.19 -7.68
C GLU A 25 -3.80 9.26 -8.98
N ASP A 26 -4.94 9.96 -8.94
CA ASP A 26 -5.63 10.32 -10.18
C ASP A 26 -5.33 11.78 -10.54
N SER A 27 -4.74 11.95 -11.72
CA SER A 27 -4.31 13.22 -12.33
C SER A 27 -5.40 14.30 -12.42
N LYS A 28 -6.69 13.92 -12.30
CA LYS A 28 -7.82 14.84 -12.50
C LYS A 28 -8.53 15.26 -11.22
N LYS A 29 -8.50 14.46 -10.14
CA LYS A 29 -9.06 14.82 -8.84
C LYS A 29 -8.33 14.04 -7.73
N PRO A 30 -7.91 14.70 -6.63
CA PRO A 30 -7.42 13.98 -5.47
C PRO A 30 -8.52 13.04 -4.97
N SER A 31 -8.25 11.74 -4.99
CA SER A 31 -9.14 10.75 -4.38
C SER A 31 -9.22 11.00 -2.88
N ASN A 32 -10.41 10.83 -2.30
CA ASN A 32 -10.61 10.93 -0.87
C ASN A 32 -9.97 9.70 -0.21
N PRO A 33 -9.00 9.89 0.71
CA PRO A 33 -8.34 8.75 1.33
C PRO A 33 -9.31 7.95 2.22
N SER A 34 -9.18 6.63 2.17
CA SER A 34 -10.00 5.68 2.94
C SER A 34 -9.16 4.92 3.97
N ASN A 35 -9.76 4.61 5.12
CA ASN A 35 -9.14 3.74 6.11
C ASN A 35 -9.33 2.29 5.68
N VAL A 36 -8.24 1.53 5.62
CA VAL A 36 -8.24 0.15 5.16
C VAL A 36 -7.47 -0.74 6.11
N HIS A 37 -7.78 -2.04 6.11
CA HIS A 37 -6.97 -3.07 6.70
C HIS A 37 -6.30 -3.89 5.58
N LEU A 38 -4.97 -3.95 5.60
CA LEU A 38 -4.16 -4.65 4.61
C LEU A 38 -3.65 -5.96 5.20
N SER A 39 -3.83 -7.07 4.50
CA SER A 39 -3.25 -8.36 4.86
C SER A 39 -2.86 -9.19 3.64
N ILE A 40 -2.07 -10.22 3.84
CA ILE A 40 -1.70 -11.20 2.80
C ILE A 40 -2.45 -12.50 3.08
N ASP A 41 -2.98 -13.15 2.05
CA ASP A 41 -3.60 -14.46 2.22
C ASP A 41 -2.56 -15.53 2.64
N THR A 42 -3.04 -16.64 3.21
CA THR A 42 -2.17 -17.71 3.74
C THR A 42 -1.21 -18.32 2.71
N LYS A 43 -1.49 -18.18 1.41
CA LYS A 43 -0.66 -18.70 0.32
C LYS A 43 0.20 -17.63 -0.36
N GLY A 44 0.02 -16.35 -0.05
CA GLY A 44 0.82 -15.27 -0.61
C GLY A 44 0.54 -14.97 -2.08
N PHE A 45 -0.69 -15.17 -2.53
CA PHE A 45 -1.14 -14.83 -3.88
C PHE A 45 -1.79 -13.46 -3.94
N TYR A 46 -2.41 -13.01 -2.86
CA TYR A 46 -3.20 -11.79 -2.83
C TYR A 46 -2.80 -10.88 -1.67
N LEU A 47 -2.64 -9.60 -2.00
CA LEU A 47 -2.79 -8.53 -1.01
C LEU A 47 -4.28 -8.21 -0.90
N ILE A 48 -4.82 -8.39 0.29
CA ILE A 48 -6.21 -8.15 0.63
C ILE A 48 -6.31 -6.77 1.26
N CYS A 49 -7.13 -5.91 0.66
CA CYS A 49 -7.42 -4.57 1.16
C CYS A 49 -8.89 -4.47 1.52
N ARG A 50 -9.20 -4.42 2.82
CA ARG A 50 -10.56 -4.30 3.32
C ARG A 50 -10.86 -2.86 3.73
N ASP A 51 -11.91 -2.25 3.18
CA ASP A 51 -12.38 -0.95 3.64
C ASP A 51 -12.98 -1.07 5.06
N GLN A 52 -12.51 -0.24 5.98
CA GLN A 52 -12.93 -0.32 7.40
C GLN A 52 -14.36 0.21 7.62
N ASN A 53 -14.89 1.04 6.72
CA ASN A 53 -16.23 1.59 6.83
C ASN A 53 -17.27 0.70 6.13
N THR A 54 -17.00 0.28 4.89
CA THR A 54 -17.97 -0.47 4.08
C THR A 54 -17.82 -1.98 4.20
N ASN A 55 -16.70 -2.48 4.75
CA ASN A 55 -16.32 -3.90 4.75
C ASN A 55 -16.12 -4.50 3.35
N GLU A 56 -16.10 -3.68 2.30
CA GLU A 56 -15.77 -4.15 0.94
C GLU A 56 -14.31 -4.60 0.88
N ILE A 57 -14.06 -5.62 0.05
CA ILE A 57 -12.73 -6.22 -0.11
C ILE A 57 -12.28 -6.03 -1.54
N GLU A 58 -11.09 -5.46 -1.69
CA GLU A 58 -10.33 -5.45 -2.94
C GLU A 58 -9.14 -6.41 -2.80
N CYS A 59 -8.98 -7.32 -3.77
CA CYS A 59 -7.85 -8.24 -3.80
C CYS A 59 -6.91 -7.85 -4.94
N PHE A 60 -5.65 -7.61 -4.61
CA PHE A 60 -4.59 -7.36 -5.58
C PHE A 60 -3.81 -8.66 -5.79
N ASP A 61 -3.82 -9.17 -7.02
CA ASP A 61 -2.97 -10.29 -7.41
C ASP A 61 -1.50 -9.86 -7.34
N ILE A 62 -0.73 -10.51 -6.48
CA ILE A 62 0.69 -10.20 -6.25
C ILE A 62 1.50 -10.47 -7.53
N ALA A 63 1.06 -11.37 -8.41
CA ALA A 63 1.71 -11.60 -9.69
C ALA A 63 1.63 -10.40 -10.64
N LEU A 64 0.69 -9.48 -10.41
CA LEU A 64 0.53 -8.24 -11.18
C LEU A 64 1.23 -7.04 -10.52
N ILE A 65 1.82 -7.22 -9.34
CA ILE A 65 2.61 -6.18 -8.69
C ILE A 65 4.01 -6.18 -9.32
N HIS A 66 4.35 -5.05 -9.94
CA HIS A 66 5.65 -4.86 -10.59
C HIS A 66 6.69 -4.25 -9.65
N ASP A 67 6.25 -3.40 -8.72
CA ASP A 67 7.16 -2.68 -7.82
C ASP A 67 6.43 -2.26 -6.53
N VAL A 68 7.15 -2.33 -5.41
CA VAL A 68 6.70 -1.93 -4.09
C VAL A 68 7.77 -1.08 -3.44
N ARG A 69 7.45 0.18 -3.12
CA ARG A 69 8.40 1.16 -2.57
C ARG A 69 8.00 1.64 -1.19
N THR A 70 8.98 1.84 -0.33
CA THR A 70 8.83 2.46 1.00
C THR A 70 9.77 3.64 1.17
N GLY A 71 9.53 4.50 2.16
CA GLY A 71 10.48 5.56 2.52
C GLY A 71 10.45 6.77 1.59
N SER A 72 11.59 7.46 1.47
CA SER A 72 11.76 8.73 0.75
C SER A 72 11.65 8.63 -0.77
N GLN A 73 11.52 7.41 -1.32
CA GLN A 73 11.32 7.16 -2.75
C GLN A 73 9.84 7.28 -3.17
N ASN A 74 8.97 7.66 -2.24
CA ASN A 74 7.54 7.80 -2.47
C ASN A 74 7.19 9.24 -2.91
N LEU A 75 6.33 9.33 -3.93
CA LEU A 75 5.72 10.59 -4.36
C LEU A 75 4.89 11.17 -3.21
N LEU A 76 5.20 12.40 -2.79
CA LEU A 76 4.47 13.09 -1.71
C LEU A 76 2.99 13.28 -2.12
N PRO A 77 2.01 13.10 -1.21
CA PRO A 77 0.62 13.44 -1.48
C PRO A 77 0.51 14.92 -1.85
N ARG A 78 -0.19 15.23 -2.94
CA ARG A 78 -0.26 16.59 -3.50
C ARG A 78 -1.49 17.39 -3.01
N GLY A 79 -2.50 16.73 -2.45
CA GLY A 79 -3.76 17.35 -2.02
C GLY A 79 -3.81 17.67 -0.51
N ALA A 80 -4.37 18.82 -0.13
CA ALA A 80 -4.45 19.27 1.26
C ALA A 80 -5.21 18.29 2.19
N GLU A 81 -6.29 17.66 1.72
CA GLU A 81 -7.02 16.65 2.50
C GLU A 81 -6.21 15.35 2.66
N GLN A 82 -5.49 14.96 1.60
CA GLN A 82 -4.59 13.80 1.63
C GLN A 82 -3.48 14.03 2.65
N CYS A 83 -2.80 15.17 2.62
CA CYS A 83 -1.79 15.53 3.60
C CYS A 83 -2.34 15.53 5.05
N ARG A 84 -3.58 16.04 5.25
CA ARG A 84 -4.21 16.10 6.57
C ARG A 84 -4.54 14.71 7.14
N LYS A 85 -5.08 13.79 6.31
CA LYS A 85 -5.49 12.45 6.73
C LYS A 85 -4.35 11.44 6.77
N VAL A 86 -3.30 11.64 5.95
CA VAL A 86 -2.06 10.85 6.01
C VAL A 86 -1.29 11.13 7.31
N ASN A 87 -1.70 12.15 8.08
CA ASN A 87 -1.18 12.48 9.40
C ASN A 87 0.35 12.49 9.34
N ILE A 88 0.94 13.34 8.48
CA ILE A 88 2.33 13.80 8.65
C ILE A 88 2.44 14.12 10.15
N GLY A 89 3.38 13.48 10.85
CA GLY A 89 3.34 13.40 12.32
C GLY A 89 3.32 14.77 13.00
N THR A 90 3.40 14.76 14.34
CA THR A 90 3.63 15.98 15.15
C THR A 90 4.54 16.93 14.40
N LEU A 91 4.04 18.15 14.15
CA LEU A 91 4.64 19.24 13.36
C LEU A 91 6.17 19.10 13.20
N GLY A 92 6.64 18.39 12.16
CA GLY A 92 8.09 18.31 11.89
C GLY A 92 8.65 17.02 11.30
N ASP A 93 8.06 15.84 11.54
CA ASP A 93 8.63 14.59 11.03
C ASP A 93 7.81 14.01 9.87
N PRO A 94 8.32 14.06 8.62
CA PRO A 94 7.67 13.42 7.49
C PRO A 94 7.76 11.90 7.67
N LEU A 95 6.60 11.26 7.91
CA LEU A 95 6.44 9.81 8.10
C LEU A 95 6.68 8.99 6.82
N LEU A 96 7.66 9.38 6.01
CA LEU A 96 8.09 8.67 4.81
C LEU A 96 8.36 7.19 5.10
N SER A 97 8.86 6.88 6.31
CA SER A 97 9.10 5.51 6.80
C SER A 97 7.84 4.65 6.92
N LYS A 98 6.65 5.25 6.97
CA LYS A 98 5.35 4.54 7.04
C LYS A 98 4.62 4.49 5.70
N TRP A 99 5.20 5.05 4.65
CA TRP A 99 4.58 5.12 3.34
C TRP A 99 4.95 3.91 2.48
N LEU A 100 3.95 3.43 1.74
CA LEU A 100 4.04 2.29 0.84
C LEU A 100 3.39 2.69 -0.49
N THR A 101 4.12 2.55 -1.59
CA THR A 101 3.58 2.73 -2.95
C THR A 101 3.66 1.40 -3.68
N ILE A 102 2.56 1.00 -4.33
CA ILE A 102 2.49 -0.21 -5.13
C ILE A 102 2.20 0.18 -6.58
N ASN A 103 3.03 -0.29 -7.50
CA ASN A 103 2.77 -0.21 -8.94
C ASN A 103 2.35 -1.59 -9.43
N TYR A 104 1.19 -1.65 -10.08
CA TYR A 104 0.59 -2.92 -10.50
C TYR A 104 -0.12 -2.75 -11.85
N GLY A 105 -0.15 -3.82 -12.65
CA GLY A 105 -0.71 -3.77 -14.00
C GLY A 105 -0.54 -5.09 -14.75
N ASP A 106 -1.14 -5.15 -15.94
CA ASP A 106 -1.00 -6.26 -16.88
C ASP A 106 0.27 -6.15 -17.75
N THR A 107 0.88 -4.96 -17.79
CA THR A 107 2.05 -4.66 -18.59
C THR A 107 3.00 -3.72 -17.84
N PHE A 108 4.27 -3.73 -18.25
CA PHE A 108 5.28 -2.77 -17.78
C PHE A 108 5.19 -1.41 -18.47
N VAL A 109 4.18 -1.19 -19.33
CA VAL A 109 4.01 0.07 -20.05
C VAL A 109 3.40 1.09 -19.09
N PRO A 110 3.99 2.31 -18.97
CA PRO A 110 3.39 3.37 -18.17
C PRO A 110 1.96 3.70 -18.59
N SER A 111 1.23 4.40 -17.73
CA SER A 111 -0.17 4.86 -17.90
C SER A 111 -0.71 4.83 -19.34
N PRO A 112 -1.88 4.20 -19.59
CA PRO A 112 -2.92 3.89 -18.59
C PRO A 112 -2.87 2.48 -17.98
N TYR A 113 -1.93 1.63 -18.39
CA TYR A 113 -1.91 0.21 -18.04
C TYR A 113 -1.29 -0.08 -16.68
N LEU A 114 -0.25 0.69 -16.32
CA LEU A 114 0.33 0.68 -14.98
C LEU A 114 -0.45 1.59 -14.04
N ARG A 115 -0.95 1.03 -12.95
CA ARG A 115 -1.66 1.75 -11.88
C ARG A 115 -0.77 1.91 -10.67
N THR A 116 -0.94 3.03 -9.98
CA THR A 116 -0.22 3.36 -8.74
C THR A 116 -1.20 3.60 -7.61
N ILE A 117 -0.96 2.93 -6.50
CA ILE A 117 -1.73 3.06 -5.27
C ILE A 117 -0.79 3.32 -4.11
N HIS A 118 -1.24 4.17 -3.19
CA HIS A 118 -0.44 4.57 -2.03
C HIS A 118 -1.15 4.20 -0.74
N PHE A 119 -0.33 3.85 0.24
CA PHE A 119 -0.75 3.56 1.59
C PHE A 119 0.15 4.27 2.60
N SER A 120 -0.44 4.66 3.72
CA SER A 120 0.28 5.10 4.92
C SER A 120 -0.13 4.20 6.08
N CYS A 121 0.80 3.35 6.51
CA CYS A 121 0.57 2.39 7.57
C CYS A 121 0.54 3.07 8.94
N LYS A 122 -0.43 2.72 9.79
CA LYS A 122 -0.43 3.13 11.20
C LYS A 122 0.65 2.31 11.92
N SER A 123 1.41 2.92 12.84
CA SER A 123 2.33 2.09 13.65
C SER A 123 1.50 1.15 14.52
N ARG A 124 1.96 -0.08 14.65
CA ARG A 124 1.46 -1.02 15.66
C ARG A 124 1.73 -0.46 17.07
#